data_AF-A0A538DKQ2-F1
#
_entry.id   AF-A0A538DKQ2-F1
#
_cell.length_a   1.000
_cell.length_b   1.000
_cell.length_c   1.000
_cell.angle_alpha   90.00
_cell.angle_beta   90.00
_cell.angle_gamma   90.00
#
_symmetry.space_group_name_H-M   'P 1'
#
loop_
_entity.id
_entity.type
_entity.pdbx_description
1 polymer ?
#
loop_
_entity_poly.entity_id
_entity_poly.type
_entity_poly.pdbx_seq_one_letter_code
_entity_poly.pdbx_strand_id
1 'polypeptide(L)'
;MRLFRRFRPSPAMVVASLALLIALGGTGYAASQALPRNSVTTVQVKDHSLLARDFKAGQLPRGPVGPAGPQGPAGPQGPAGPAGSGAATKWALVRADGGIAAQSGGIALAAHPSNGNYILSFGSAVSGKPIVASGAYAGDAGDQRGEATAGPCGGGSEGRTCPSGFDTTSNMFVQTRNNDGFPSDHAFYIVVIG
;
A
#
# COMPACT_ATOMS: atom_id res chain seq x y z
N MET A 1 -2.07 46.57 84.23
CA MET A 1 -1.82 47.79 83.43
C MET A 1 -3.18 48.29 82.91
N ARG A 2 -4.05 49.06 83.56
CA ARG A 2 -3.96 50.21 84.49
C ARG A 2 -3.03 51.33 84.02
N LEU A 3 -3.37 52.02 82.94
CA LEU A 3 -2.88 53.41 82.71
C LEU A 3 -3.74 54.31 81.81
N PHE A 4 -4.74 53.81 81.08
CA PHE A 4 -5.54 54.68 80.17
C PHE A 4 -6.76 55.38 80.81
N ARG A 5 -7.08 55.14 82.09
CA ARG A 5 -8.28 55.70 82.75
C ARG A 5 -8.17 57.18 83.16
N ARG A 6 -7.07 57.87 82.83
CA ARG A 6 -6.86 59.31 83.18
C ARG A 6 -6.70 60.26 81.99
N PHE A 7 -6.68 59.76 80.76
CA PHE A 7 -6.70 60.63 79.59
C PHE A 7 -8.15 60.94 79.23
N ARG A 8 -8.70 62.00 79.82
CA ARG A 8 -9.75 62.77 79.15
C ARG A 8 -8.99 63.68 78.17
N PRO A 9 -8.77 63.28 76.90
CA PRO A 9 -8.09 64.16 75.97
C PRO A 9 -8.86 65.47 75.97
N SER A 10 -8.17 66.57 76.27
CA SER A 10 -8.81 67.87 76.19
C SER A 10 -9.35 68.04 74.75
N PRO A 11 -10.45 68.77 74.55
CA PRO A 11 -10.94 69.05 73.20
C PRO A 11 -9.83 69.54 72.27
N ALA A 12 -8.87 70.31 72.79
CA ALA A 12 -7.67 70.75 72.08
C ALA A 12 -6.76 69.59 71.63
N MET A 13 -6.56 68.55 72.44
CA MET A 13 -5.73 67.40 72.08
C MET A 13 -6.38 66.56 70.96
N VAL A 14 -7.72 66.44 70.97
CA VAL A 14 -8.46 65.75 69.92
C VAL A 14 -8.33 66.52 68.60
N VAL A 15 -8.53 67.83 68.63
CA VAL A 15 -8.37 68.70 67.45
C VAL A 15 -6.92 68.65 66.94
N ALA A 16 -5.93 68.72 67.83
CA ALA A 16 -4.52 68.63 67.45
C ALA A 16 -4.19 67.29 66.78
N SER A 17 -4.73 66.18 67.29
CA SER A 17 -4.50 64.84 66.73
C SER A 17 -5.18 64.65 65.38
N LEU A 18 -6.41 65.16 65.22
CA LEU A 18 -7.13 65.12 63.95
C LEU A 18 -6.45 66.01 62.91
N ALA A 19 -6.06 67.23 63.30
CA ALA A 19 -5.32 68.16 62.47
C ALA A 19 -3.99 67.56 62.03
N LEU A 20 -3.28 66.86 62.93
CA LEU A 20 -2.02 66.19 62.60
C LEU A 20 -2.23 65.03 61.63
N LEU A 21 -3.28 64.21 61.79
CA LEU A 21 -3.62 63.15 60.84
C LEU A 21 -3.95 63.70 59.45
N ILE A 22 -4.70 64.80 59.39
CA ILE A 22 -5.05 65.46 58.12
C ILE A 22 -3.79 66.10 57.48
N ALA A 23 -2.95 66.76 58.28
CA ALA A 23 -1.72 67.39 57.81
C ALA A 23 -0.71 66.37 57.25
N LEU A 24 -0.64 65.17 57.83
CA LEU A 24 0.25 64.09 57.37
C LEU A 24 -0.36 63.26 56.22
N GLY A 25 -1.69 63.27 56.03
CA GLY A 25 -2.39 62.45 55.04
C GLY A 25 -2.32 62.96 53.59
N GLY A 26 -1.87 64.20 53.38
CA GLY A 26 -1.92 64.87 52.06
C GLY A 26 -1.15 64.16 50.94
N THR A 27 0.00 63.55 51.25
CA THR A 27 0.84 62.85 50.26
C THR A 27 0.25 61.49 49.86
N GLY A 28 -0.32 60.75 50.81
CA GLY A 28 -0.95 59.45 50.54
C GLY A 28 -2.23 59.57 49.72
N TYR A 29 -3.07 60.58 50.02
CA TYR A 29 -4.30 60.83 49.26
C TYR A 29 -3.99 61.22 47.80
N ALA A 30 -2.99 62.08 47.59
CA ALA A 30 -2.56 62.46 46.25
C ALA A 30 -2.01 61.26 45.46
N ALA A 31 -1.17 60.39 46.04
CA ALA A 31 -0.67 59.21 45.32
C ALA A 31 -1.80 58.25 44.88
N SER A 32 -2.86 58.12 45.69
CA SER A 32 -3.98 57.22 45.39
C SER A 32 -5.00 57.78 44.38
N GLN A 33 -5.13 59.10 44.28
CA GLN A 33 -6.17 59.76 43.48
C GLN A 33 -5.63 60.60 42.33
N ALA A 34 -4.37 61.06 42.41
CA ALA A 34 -3.74 61.93 41.42
C ALA A 34 -3.06 61.18 40.26
N LEU A 35 -3.23 59.86 40.16
CA LEU A 35 -2.83 59.10 38.99
C LEU A 35 -4.06 58.87 38.10
N PRO A 36 -4.23 59.64 37.01
CA PRO A 36 -5.19 59.32 35.97
C PRO A 36 -5.00 57.89 35.48
N ARG A 37 -6.08 57.28 34.97
CA ARG A 37 -6.00 55.98 34.30
C ARG A 37 -4.96 56.04 33.19
N ASN A 38 -4.16 54.97 33.04
CA ASN A 38 -3.08 54.84 32.05
C ASN A 38 -1.84 55.74 32.27
N SER A 39 -1.64 56.28 33.47
CA SER A 39 -0.42 57.07 33.79
C SER A 39 0.85 56.23 33.91
N VAL A 40 0.71 54.91 34.11
CA VAL A 40 1.84 53.99 34.17
C VAL A 40 2.20 53.53 32.76
N THR A 41 3.34 54.01 32.27
CA THR A 41 3.89 53.65 30.95
C THR A 41 5.02 52.64 31.11
N THR A 42 5.47 52.06 29.99
CA THR A 42 6.52 51.03 29.97
C THR A 42 7.82 51.47 30.63
N VAL A 43 8.17 52.76 30.59
CA VAL A 43 9.40 53.30 31.21
C VAL A 43 9.41 53.14 32.74
N GLN A 44 8.23 53.08 33.36
CA GLN A 44 8.08 52.93 34.82
C GLN A 44 8.04 51.45 35.25
N VAL A 45 7.95 50.51 34.30
CA VAL A 45 7.88 49.08 34.58
C VAL A 45 9.24 48.47 34.27
N LYS A 46 9.80 47.73 35.23
CA LYS A 46 11.05 47.00 35.02
C LYS A 46 10.79 45.69 34.28
N ASP A 47 11.65 45.33 33.35
CA ASP A 47 11.53 44.07 32.63
C ASP A 47 11.48 42.88 33.61
N HIS A 48 10.57 41.94 33.35
CA HIS A 48 10.32 40.74 34.16
C HIS A 48 9.88 41.02 35.61
N SER A 49 9.45 42.24 35.95
CA SER A 49 8.96 42.53 37.31
C SER A 49 7.50 42.13 37.53
N LEU A 50 6.74 41.87 36.46
CA LEU A 50 5.33 41.52 36.54
C LEU A 50 5.14 40.00 36.59
N LEU A 51 4.34 39.55 37.54
CA LEU A 51 3.91 38.17 37.70
C LEU A 51 2.53 37.98 37.09
N ALA A 52 2.15 36.73 36.82
CA ALA A 52 0.82 36.42 36.29
C ALA A 52 -0.34 36.90 37.20
N ARG A 53 -0.09 37.03 38.52
CA ARG A 53 -1.06 37.53 39.50
C ARG A 53 -1.35 39.04 39.39
N ASP A 54 -0.46 39.79 38.74
CA ASP A 54 -0.61 41.24 38.57
C ASP A 54 -1.57 41.57 37.42
N PHE A 55 -1.91 40.58 36.62
CA PHE A 55 -2.88 40.66 35.53
C PHE A 55 -4.23 40.09 35.95
N LYS A 56 -5.31 40.72 35.48
CA LYS A 56 -6.66 40.18 35.64
C LYS A 56 -6.77 38.86 34.86
N ALA A 57 -7.54 37.91 35.40
CA ALA A 57 -7.82 36.65 34.71
C ALA A 57 -8.29 36.90 33.27
N GLY A 58 -7.62 36.25 32.31
CA GLY A 58 -7.89 36.41 30.87
C GLY A 58 -7.11 37.51 30.15
N GLN A 59 -6.30 38.32 30.84
CA GLN A 59 -5.45 39.33 30.18
C GLN A 59 -4.17 38.75 29.56
N LEU A 60 -3.69 37.61 30.04
CA LEU A 60 -2.53 36.94 29.47
C LEU A 60 -2.97 36.07 28.28
N PRO A 61 -2.39 36.28 27.08
CA PRO A 61 -2.65 35.41 25.95
C PRO A 61 -2.27 33.97 26.30
N ARG A 62 -3.13 33.01 25.94
CA ARG A 62 -2.73 31.60 25.95
C ARG A 62 -1.58 31.44 24.96
N GLY A 63 -0.49 30.79 25.39
CA GLY A 63 0.59 30.44 24.46
C GLY A 63 0.06 29.66 23.26
N PRO A 64 0.73 29.73 22.10
CA PRO A 64 0.30 28.99 20.92
C PRO A 64 0.20 27.49 21.23
N VAL A 65 -0.74 26.81 20.56
CA VAL A 65 -0.78 25.35 20.56
C VAL A 65 0.57 24.85 20.03
N GLY A 66 1.19 23.91 20.74
CA GLY A 66 2.44 23.29 20.30
C GLY A 66 2.29 22.64 18.92
N PRO A 67 3.39 22.46 18.16
CA PRO A 67 3.32 21.80 16.87
C PRO A 67 2.73 20.39 17.03
N ALA A 68 2.01 19.92 16.00
CA ALA A 68 1.60 18.52 15.93
C ALA A 68 2.84 17.62 16.02
N GLY A 69 2.73 16.51 16.75
CA GLY A 69 3.81 15.53 16.81
C GLY A 69 4.13 14.96 15.41
N PRO A 70 5.33 14.40 15.21
CA PRO A 70 5.67 13.76 13.95
C PRO A 70 4.69 12.62 13.63
N GLN A 71 4.43 12.41 12.35
CA GLN A 71 3.68 11.24 11.91
C GLN A 71 4.41 9.97 12.38
N GLY A 72 3.64 9.00 12.91
CA GLY A 72 4.20 7.70 13.29
C GLY A 72 4.81 6.97 12.08
N PRO A 73 5.71 6.00 12.31
CA PRO A 73 6.27 5.20 11.23
C PRO A 73 5.17 4.48 10.44
N ALA A 74 5.42 4.22 9.16
CA ALA A 74 4.55 3.37 8.36
C ALA A 74 4.42 1.99 9.03
N GLY A 75 3.23 1.41 9.00
CA GLY A 75 3.02 0.04 9.47
C GLY A 75 3.83 -0.96 8.65
N PRO A 76 4.10 -2.17 9.19
CA PRO A 76 4.77 -3.22 8.43
C PRO A 76 3.96 -3.57 7.18
N GLN A 77 4.66 -3.99 6.12
CA GLN A 77 4.01 -4.54 4.93
C GLN A 77 3.15 -5.75 5.34
N GLY A 78 1.94 -5.84 4.78
CA GLY A 78 1.08 -7.01 4.98
C GLY A 78 1.74 -8.30 4.44
N PRO A 79 1.29 -9.48 4.91
CA PRO A 79 1.80 -10.76 4.40
C PRO A 79 1.60 -10.85 2.88
N ALA A 80 2.51 -11.54 2.21
CA ALA A 80 2.33 -11.89 0.80
C ALA A 80 1.01 -12.66 0.62
N GLY A 81 0.28 -12.36 -0.46
CA GLY A 81 -0.92 -13.12 -0.81
C GLY A 81 -0.60 -14.61 -1.00
N PRO A 82 -1.60 -15.51 -0.82
CA PRO A 82 -1.41 -16.92 -1.09
C PRO A 82 -0.96 -17.12 -2.55
N ALA A 83 0.00 -18.02 -2.76
CA ALA A 83 0.39 -18.42 -4.11
C ALA A 83 -0.87 -18.92 -4.84
N GLY A 84 -1.12 -18.38 -6.04
CA GLY A 84 -2.25 -18.83 -6.85
C GLY A 84 -2.17 -20.34 -7.04
N SER A 85 -3.27 -21.06 -6.78
CA SER A 85 -3.39 -22.49 -7.09
C SER A 85 -3.37 -22.65 -8.61
N GLY A 86 -2.18 -22.68 -9.20
CA GLY A 86 -2.01 -22.84 -10.63
C GLY A 86 -2.53 -24.21 -11.04
N ALA A 87 -3.66 -24.23 -11.75
CA ALA A 87 -3.85 -25.22 -12.79
C ALA A 87 -2.57 -25.18 -13.65
N ALA A 88 -1.77 -26.25 -13.58
CA ALA A 88 -0.49 -26.39 -14.26
C ALA A 88 -0.71 -26.35 -15.78
N THR A 89 -0.73 -25.15 -16.33
CA THR A 89 -0.78 -24.95 -17.78
C THR A 89 0.54 -25.42 -18.37
N LYS A 90 0.47 -26.46 -19.21
CA LYS A 90 1.63 -26.98 -19.94
C LYS A 90 1.56 -26.55 -21.39
N TRP A 91 2.63 -25.97 -21.92
CA TRP A 91 2.69 -25.52 -23.30
C TRP A 91 4.02 -25.86 -23.96
N ALA A 92 4.00 -26.05 -25.28
CA ALA A 92 5.19 -26.22 -26.10
C ALA A 92 5.04 -25.50 -27.45
N LEU A 93 6.17 -25.00 -27.95
CA LEU A 93 6.37 -24.57 -29.32
C LEU A 93 7.21 -25.65 -30.02
N VAL A 94 6.61 -26.30 -31.01
CA VAL A 94 7.23 -27.40 -31.75
C VAL A 94 7.53 -26.93 -33.18
N ARG A 95 8.74 -27.20 -33.64
CA ARG A 95 9.17 -26.91 -35.01
C ARG A 95 8.67 -27.98 -35.99
N ALA A 96 8.74 -27.70 -37.29
CA ALA A 96 8.29 -28.63 -38.33
C ALA A 96 9.04 -29.97 -38.31
N ASP A 97 10.31 -30.01 -37.88
CA ASP A 97 11.10 -31.23 -37.72
C ASP A 97 10.77 -32.02 -36.44
N GLY A 98 9.80 -31.55 -35.64
CA GLY A 98 9.43 -32.10 -34.34
C GLY A 98 10.31 -31.60 -33.19
N GLY A 99 11.32 -30.77 -33.47
CA GLY A 99 12.19 -30.19 -32.44
C GLY A 99 11.41 -29.21 -31.55
N ILE A 100 11.53 -29.33 -30.23
CA ILE A 100 10.90 -28.41 -29.29
C ILE A 100 11.73 -27.11 -29.23
N ALA A 101 11.18 -25.99 -29.69
CA ALA A 101 11.83 -24.69 -29.66
C ALA A 101 11.73 -24.01 -28.29
N ALA A 102 10.60 -24.18 -27.60
CA ALA A 102 10.35 -23.67 -26.26
C ALA A 102 9.25 -24.49 -25.58
N GLN A 103 9.26 -24.58 -24.25
CA GLN A 103 8.23 -25.29 -23.49
C GLN A 103 8.16 -24.85 -22.03
N SER A 104 7.04 -25.17 -21.36
CA SER A 104 6.86 -25.01 -19.91
C SER A 104 7.56 -26.08 -19.05
N GLY A 105 8.07 -27.15 -19.67
CA GLY A 105 8.80 -28.24 -19.00
C GLY A 105 8.05 -29.56 -18.95
N GLY A 106 8.80 -30.66 -19.02
CA GLY A 106 8.29 -32.03 -18.96
C GLY A 106 7.60 -32.52 -20.23
N ILE A 107 7.76 -31.82 -21.35
CA ILE A 107 7.18 -32.17 -22.65
C ILE A 107 8.29 -32.70 -23.57
N ALA A 108 8.04 -33.80 -24.27
CA ALA A 108 8.97 -34.40 -25.21
C ALA A 108 8.25 -34.82 -26.49
N LEU A 109 8.97 -34.80 -27.63
CA LEU A 109 8.52 -35.48 -28.84
C LEU A 109 8.67 -37.00 -28.61
N ALA A 110 7.55 -37.71 -28.55
CA ALA A 110 7.52 -39.14 -28.39
C ALA A 110 7.72 -39.87 -29.73
N ALA A 111 7.12 -39.35 -30.80
CA ALA A 111 7.32 -39.85 -32.16
C ALA A 111 6.91 -38.84 -33.23
N HIS A 112 7.49 -38.99 -34.43
CA HIS A 112 7.08 -38.32 -35.67
C HIS A 112 6.80 -39.38 -36.76
N PRO A 113 5.64 -40.08 -36.69
CA PRO A 113 5.37 -41.24 -37.54
C PRO A 113 5.28 -40.96 -39.04
N SER A 114 4.89 -39.74 -39.43
CA SER A 114 4.80 -39.32 -40.82
C SER A 114 4.68 -37.81 -40.91
N ASN A 115 4.81 -37.27 -42.12
CA ASN A 115 4.61 -35.85 -42.37
C ASN A 115 3.28 -35.35 -41.78
N GLY A 116 3.35 -34.22 -41.10
CA GLY A 116 2.26 -33.54 -40.42
C GLY A 116 1.69 -34.29 -39.23
N ASN A 117 2.29 -35.37 -38.74
CA ASN A 117 1.76 -36.14 -37.61
C ASN A 117 2.81 -36.27 -36.50
N TYR A 118 2.54 -35.69 -35.34
CA TYR A 118 3.43 -35.65 -34.20
C TYR A 118 2.76 -36.31 -32.99
N ILE A 119 3.56 -37.00 -32.18
CA ILE A 119 3.13 -37.53 -30.89
C ILE A 119 3.99 -36.87 -29.82
N LEU A 120 3.35 -36.15 -28.91
CA LEU A 120 3.99 -35.47 -27.80
C LEU A 120 3.67 -36.20 -26.50
N SER A 121 4.66 -36.35 -25.64
CA SER A 121 4.45 -36.80 -24.26
C SER A 121 4.51 -35.60 -23.32
N PHE A 122 3.47 -35.38 -22.53
CA PHE A 122 3.39 -34.26 -21.59
C PHE A 122 3.85 -34.64 -20.18
N GLY A 123 4.21 -35.90 -19.93
CA GLY A 123 4.61 -36.40 -18.61
C GLY A 123 3.51 -36.34 -17.54
N SER A 124 2.29 -35.94 -17.90
CA SER A 124 1.10 -35.86 -17.04
C SER A 124 -0.14 -36.11 -17.88
N ALA A 125 -1.24 -36.48 -17.25
CA ALA A 125 -2.49 -36.77 -17.95
C ALA A 125 -2.98 -35.56 -18.77
N VAL A 126 -3.28 -35.78 -20.05
CA VAL A 126 -3.85 -34.80 -20.99
C VAL A 126 -5.32 -35.08 -21.29
N SER A 127 -5.81 -36.30 -21.04
CA SER A 127 -7.24 -36.63 -21.16
C SER A 127 -8.07 -35.88 -20.12
N GLY A 128 -9.28 -35.46 -20.51
CA GLY A 128 -10.16 -34.63 -19.69
C GLY A 128 -9.71 -33.18 -19.53
N LYS A 129 -8.67 -32.72 -20.24
CA LYS A 129 -8.17 -31.34 -20.19
C LYS A 129 -8.43 -30.61 -21.50
N PRO A 130 -8.73 -29.29 -21.46
CA PRO A 130 -8.72 -28.45 -22.65
C PRO A 130 -7.36 -28.47 -23.34
N ILE A 131 -7.39 -28.74 -24.65
CA ILE A 131 -6.21 -28.76 -25.54
C ILE A 131 -6.45 -27.71 -26.62
N VAL A 132 -5.48 -26.82 -26.81
CA VAL A 132 -5.51 -25.82 -27.89
C VAL A 132 -4.23 -25.94 -28.71
N ALA A 133 -4.38 -26.14 -30.01
CA ALA A 133 -3.30 -26.16 -30.98
C ALA A 133 -3.45 -24.98 -31.96
N SER A 134 -2.33 -24.40 -32.37
CA SER A 134 -2.30 -23.35 -33.39
C SER A 134 -1.03 -23.43 -34.22
N GLY A 135 -1.05 -22.95 -35.47
CA GLY A 135 0.19 -22.80 -36.25
C GLY A 135 1.19 -21.82 -35.61
N ALA A 136 2.48 -21.99 -35.89
CA ALA A 136 3.56 -21.17 -35.31
C ALA A 136 4.78 -20.99 -36.22
N TYR A 137 5.39 -19.80 -36.27
CA TYR A 137 6.47 -19.48 -37.21
C TYR A 137 7.86 -20.08 -36.92
N ALA A 138 8.02 -21.01 -35.98
CA ALA A 138 9.31 -21.44 -35.42
C ALA A 138 10.31 -22.08 -36.42
N GLY A 139 10.94 -21.24 -37.26
CA GLY A 139 11.82 -21.67 -38.36
C GLY A 139 11.07 -22.23 -39.58
N ASP A 140 9.74 -22.12 -39.61
CA ASP A 140 8.90 -22.61 -40.69
C ASP A 140 8.52 -21.42 -41.61
N ALA A 141 9.15 -21.36 -42.78
CA ALA A 141 8.99 -20.29 -43.76
C ALA A 141 7.78 -20.50 -44.70
N GLY A 142 6.95 -21.52 -44.47
CA GLY A 142 5.72 -21.72 -45.23
C GLY A 142 4.67 -20.64 -44.91
N ASP A 143 4.35 -19.81 -45.90
CA ASP A 143 3.33 -18.76 -45.81
C ASP A 143 1.89 -19.32 -45.83
N GLN A 144 1.72 -20.58 -46.25
CA GLN A 144 0.43 -21.27 -46.30
C GLN A 144 0.39 -22.43 -45.29
N ARG A 145 -0.28 -22.23 -44.16
CA ARG A 145 -0.52 -23.25 -43.13
C ARG A 145 -2.01 -23.52 -43.06
N GLY A 146 -2.37 -24.80 -43.14
CA GLY A 146 -3.72 -25.26 -42.88
C GLY A 146 -3.99 -25.39 -41.38
N GLU A 147 -4.83 -26.34 -41.04
CA GLU A 147 -5.25 -26.59 -39.66
C GLU A 147 -4.16 -27.31 -38.84
N ALA A 148 -4.07 -26.97 -37.55
CA ALA A 148 -3.40 -27.77 -36.54
C ALA A 148 -4.44 -28.34 -35.57
N THR A 149 -4.64 -29.66 -35.58
CA THR A 149 -5.59 -30.35 -34.72
C THR A 149 -4.83 -31.20 -33.70
N ALA A 150 -5.26 -31.21 -32.44
CA ALA A 150 -4.63 -32.02 -31.40
C ALA A 150 -5.65 -32.72 -30.51
N GLY A 151 -5.28 -33.87 -29.97
CA GLY A 151 -6.09 -34.63 -29.02
C GLY A 151 -5.30 -35.75 -28.34
N PRO A 152 -5.77 -36.27 -27.19
CA PRO A 152 -5.11 -37.37 -26.49
C PRO A 152 -4.98 -38.62 -27.37
N CYS A 153 -3.89 -39.36 -27.17
CA CYS A 153 -3.78 -40.74 -27.64
C CYS A 153 -4.60 -41.66 -26.72
N GLY A 154 -5.29 -42.66 -27.27
CA GLY A 154 -6.02 -43.64 -26.46
C GLY A 154 -7.43 -44.03 -26.92
N GLY A 155 -7.80 -43.80 -28.18
CA GLY A 155 -9.00 -44.38 -28.81
C GLY A 155 -10.37 -44.03 -28.20
N GLY A 156 -10.43 -43.21 -27.15
CA GLY A 156 -11.66 -42.71 -26.53
C GLY A 156 -12.29 -41.55 -27.32
N SER A 157 -13.47 -41.10 -26.89
CA SER A 157 -14.26 -40.04 -27.56
C SER A 157 -13.55 -38.69 -27.64
N GLU A 158 -12.59 -38.42 -26.76
CA GLU A 158 -11.82 -37.17 -26.73
C GLU A 158 -10.57 -37.23 -27.62
N GLY A 159 -10.16 -38.43 -28.07
CA GLY A 159 -8.85 -38.67 -28.65
C GLY A 159 -8.89 -39.53 -29.90
N ARG A 160 -7.72 -40.03 -30.30
CA ARG A 160 -7.59 -40.97 -31.41
C ARG A 160 -6.65 -42.11 -31.07
N THR A 161 -6.76 -43.20 -31.80
CA THR A 161 -5.80 -44.31 -31.72
C THR A 161 -4.49 -43.87 -32.34
N CYS A 162 -3.42 -43.94 -31.55
CA CYS A 162 -2.05 -43.69 -31.97
C CYS A 162 -1.35 -45.01 -32.32
N PRO A 163 -0.17 -44.99 -32.97
CA PRO A 163 0.62 -46.19 -33.20
C PRO A 163 0.89 -46.96 -31.91
N SER A 164 1.11 -48.28 -32.03
CA SER A 164 1.28 -49.17 -30.88
C SER A 164 2.34 -48.66 -29.89
N GLY A 165 1.97 -48.60 -28.61
CA GLY A 165 2.84 -48.11 -27.53
C GLY A 165 2.66 -46.63 -27.17
N PHE A 166 1.88 -45.87 -27.94
CA PHE A 166 1.64 -44.45 -27.66
C PHE A 166 0.28 -44.13 -27.05
N ASP A 167 -0.67 -45.06 -27.04
CA ASP A 167 -1.99 -44.91 -26.41
C ASP A 167 -1.86 -44.90 -24.87
N THR A 168 -1.50 -43.74 -24.33
CA THR A 168 -1.35 -43.50 -22.89
C THR A 168 -2.08 -42.22 -22.49
N THR A 169 -2.39 -42.07 -21.20
CA THR A 169 -3.09 -40.88 -20.68
C THR A 169 -2.30 -39.58 -20.80
N SER A 170 -0.98 -39.66 -21.00
CA SER A 170 -0.05 -38.53 -21.07
C SER A 170 0.45 -38.20 -22.47
N ASN A 171 0.13 -39.03 -23.45
CA ASN A 171 0.52 -38.79 -24.83
C ASN A 171 -0.61 -38.13 -25.60
N MET A 172 -0.22 -37.26 -26.51
CA MET A 172 -1.11 -36.48 -27.32
C MET A 172 -0.67 -36.55 -28.76
N PHE A 173 -1.62 -36.70 -29.66
CA PHE A 173 -1.42 -36.63 -31.08
C PHE A 173 -1.69 -35.21 -31.57
N VAL A 174 -0.81 -34.70 -32.44
CA VAL A 174 -0.99 -33.45 -33.17
C VAL A 174 -0.89 -33.74 -34.65
N GLN A 175 -1.82 -33.20 -35.44
CA GLN A 175 -1.70 -33.18 -36.89
C GLN A 175 -1.73 -31.76 -37.42
N THR A 176 -0.74 -31.46 -38.25
CA THR A 176 -0.66 -30.23 -39.04
C THR A 176 -0.94 -30.54 -40.50
N ARG A 177 -1.68 -29.64 -41.16
CA ARG A 177 -2.04 -29.78 -42.56
C ARG A 177 -1.61 -28.55 -43.35
N ASN A 178 -1.44 -28.70 -44.65
CA ASN A 178 -1.34 -27.59 -45.58
C ASN A 178 -2.74 -27.01 -45.91
N ASN A 179 -2.81 -25.97 -46.73
CA ASN A 179 -4.07 -25.32 -47.12
C ASN A 179 -5.02 -26.23 -47.91
N ASP A 180 -4.50 -27.28 -48.54
CA ASP A 180 -5.28 -28.26 -49.29
C ASP A 180 -5.81 -29.38 -48.37
N GLY A 181 -5.50 -29.34 -47.07
CA GLY A 181 -5.94 -30.33 -46.08
C GLY A 181 -5.08 -31.60 -46.01
N PHE A 182 -3.96 -31.66 -46.73
CA PHE A 182 -3.04 -32.78 -46.65
C PHE A 182 -2.10 -32.66 -45.44
N PRO A 183 -1.80 -33.75 -44.73
CA PRO A 183 -0.80 -33.75 -43.65
C PRO A 183 0.55 -33.25 -44.17
N SER A 184 1.07 -32.20 -43.53
CA SER A 184 2.32 -31.55 -43.90
C SER A 184 3.03 -31.05 -42.65
N ASP A 185 4.35 -31.19 -42.61
CA ASP A 185 5.16 -30.77 -41.48
C ASP A 185 5.14 -29.25 -41.35
N HIS A 186 4.58 -28.76 -40.25
CA HIS A 186 4.54 -27.34 -39.93
C HIS A 186 4.81 -27.13 -38.45
N ALA A 187 5.38 -25.98 -38.12
CA ALA A 187 5.58 -25.61 -36.73
C ALA A 187 4.25 -25.18 -36.07
N PHE A 188 4.06 -25.53 -34.80
CA PHE A 188 2.82 -25.29 -34.05
C PHE A 188 3.07 -24.99 -32.57
N TYR A 189 2.14 -24.24 -31.97
CA TYR A 189 2.00 -24.14 -30.52
C TYR A 189 0.97 -25.17 -30.05
N ILE A 190 1.20 -25.69 -28.86
CA ILE A 190 0.23 -26.50 -28.15
C ILE A 190 0.18 -26.07 -26.69
N VAL A 191 -1.03 -26.01 -26.13
CA VAL A 191 -1.25 -25.80 -24.71
C VAL A 191 -2.29 -26.79 -24.18
N VAL A 192 -2.02 -27.33 -23.00
CA VAL A 192 -2.92 -28.13 -22.18
C VAL A 192 -3.16 -27.37 -20.89
N ILE A 193 -4.42 -27.05 -20.62
CA ILE A 193 -4.83 -26.26 -19.46
C ILE A 193 -5.44 -27.23 -18.43
N GLY A 194 -5.00 -27.18 -17.18
CA GLY A 194 -5.74 -27.85 -16.09
C GLY A 194 -4.88 -28.22 -14.91
#